data_AF-A0A527ZCP5-F1
#
_entry.id   AF-A0A527ZCP5-F1
#
_cell.length_a   1.000
_cell.length_b   1.000
_cell.length_c   1.000
_cell.angle_alpha   90.00
_cell.angle_beta   90.00
_cell.angle_gamma   90.00
#
_symmetry.space_group_name_H-M   'P 1'
#
loop_
_entity.id
_entity.type
_entity.pdbx_description
1 polymer ?
#
loop_
_entity_poly.entity_id
_entity_poly.type
_entity_poly.pdbx_seq_one_letter_code
_entity_poly.pdbx_strand_id
1 'polypeptide(L)' 'MKWLKSLIVAATLQVLAGTSGHAGANLDQIKQAGVFKVGTEGTYAPFTYHDASGALVGFDVEIAKAIAERLGVKA' A
#
# COMPACT_ATOMS: atom_id res chain seq x y z
N MET A 1 -41.27 -4.18 -25.57
CA MET A 1 -40.58 -4.65 -24.32
C MET A 1 -39.33 -5.51 -24.54
N LYS A 2 -38.74 -5.57 -25.75
CA LYS A 2 -37.49 -6.32 -26.00
C LYS A 2 -36.22 -5.50 -25.71
N TRP A 3 -36.22 -4.22 -26.10
CA TRP A 3 -35.12 -3.29 -25.89
C TRP A 3 -34.80 -3.00 -24.41
N LEU A 4 -35.82 -2.92 -23.55
CA LEU A 4 -35.63 -2.75 -22.11
C LEU A 4 -34.95 -3.98 -21.47
N LYS A 5 -35.24 -5.19 -21.96
CA LYS A 5 -34.56 -6.43 -21.51
C LYS A 5 -33.11 -6.45 -21.97
N SER A 6 -32.82 -5.97 -23.19
CA SER A 6 -31.45 -5.84 -23.70
C SER A 6 -30.62 -4.81 -22.92
N LEU A 7 -31.22 -3.69 -22.49
CA LEU A 7 -30.56 -2.70 -21.64
C LEU A 7 -30.23 -3.25 -20.25
N ILE A 8 -31.14 -4.03 -19.66
CA ILE A 8 -30.90 -4.67 -18.37
C ILE A 8 -29.75 -5.69 -18.47
N VAL A 9 -29.71 -6.50 -19.53
CA VAL A 9 -28.62 -7.47 -19.76
C VAL A 9 -27.28 -6.79 -19.99
N ALA A 10 -27.24 -5.68 -20.73
CA ALA A 10 -26.03 -4.91 -20.93
C ALA A 10 -25.51 -4.28 -19.62
N ALA A 11 -26.42 -3.79 -18.77
CA ALA A 11 -26.07 -3.23 -17.47
C ALA A 11 -25.54 -4.30 -16.50
N THR A 12 -26.12 -5.50 -16.46
CA THR A 12 -25.59 -6.60 -15.63
C THR A 12 -24.23 -7.11 -16.11
N LEU A 13 -23.97 -7.10 -17.41
CA LEU A 13 -22.66 -7.51 -17.95
C LEU A 13 -21.53 -6.56 -17.54
N GLN A 14 -21.80 -5.26 -17.41
CA GLN A 14 -20.80 -4.29 -16.96
C GLN A 14 -20.50 -4.38 -15.45
N VAL A 15 -21.48 -4.76 -14.64
CA VAL A 15 -21.29 -4.97 -13.19
C VAL A 15 -20.40 -6.19 -12.91
N LEU A 16 -20.49 -7.25 -13.72
CA LEU A 16 -19.63 -8.44 -13.57
C LEU A 16 -18.18 -8.23 -14.06
N ALA A 17 -17.92 -7.27 -14.96
CA ALA A 17 -16.58 -6.99 -15.46
C ALA A 17 -15.76 -6.03 -14.58
N GLY A 18 -16.37 -5.40 -13.57
CA GLY A 18 -15.74 -4.38 -12.73
C GLY A 18 -14.95 -4.91 -11.52
N THR A 19 -14.97 -6.21 -11.24
CA THR A 19 -14.25 -6.79 -10.09
C THR A 19 -12.78 -7.07 -10.42
N SER A 20 -12.06 -6.02 -10.82
CA SER A 20 -10.59 -6.06 -10.82
C SER A 20 -10.11 -6.20 -9.39
N GLY A 21 -9.43 -7.30 -9.06
CA GLY A 21 -8.88 -7.54 -7.72
C GLY A 21 -7.98 -6.38 -7.28
N HIS A 22 -8.29 -5.77 -6.13
CA HIS A 22 -7.65 -4.56 -5.60
C HIS A 22 -6.25 -4.81 -5.00
N ALA A 23 -5.47 -5.75 -5.53
CA ALA A 23 -4.14 -6.04 -5.00
C ALA A 23 -3.16 -4.84 -5.17
N GLY A 24 -3.37 -3.99 -6.19
CA GLY A 24 -2.58 -2.78 -6.44
C GLY A 24 -3.00 -1.54 -5.63
N ALA A 25 -4.19 -1.55 -5.01
CA ALA A 25 -4.74 -0.37 -4.34
C ALA A 25 -3.80 0.15 -3.23
N ASN A 26 -3.15 -0.75 -2.50
CA ASN A 26 -2.28 -0.36 -1.39
C ASN A 26 -0.99 0.34 -1.85
N LEU A 27 -0.38 -0.09 -2.98
CA LEU A 27 0.85 0.56 -3.49
C LEU A 27 0.55 1.95 -4.04
N ASP A 28 -0.53 2.08 -4.82
CA ASP A 28 -0.94 3.38 -5.37
C ASP A 28 -1.36 4.34 -4.26
N GLN A 29 -2.02 3.84 -3.20
CA GLN A 29 -2.32 4.63 -2.00
C GLN A 29 -1.05 5.11 -1.29
N ILE A 30 -0.04 4.27 -1.10
CA ILE A 30 1.24 4.66 -0.49
C ILE A 30 1.92 5.74 -1.33
N LYS A 31 1.97 5.56 -2.66
CA LYS A 31 2.56 6.53 -3.58
C LYS A 31 1.80 7.86 -3.58
N GLN A 32 0.46 7.83 -3.61
CA GLN A 32 -0.37 9.03 -3.52
C GLN A 32 -0.23 9.74 -2.18
N ALA A 33 -0.17 9.00 -1.07
CA ALA A 33 0.02 9.57 0.26
C ALA A 33 1.41 10.21 0.44
N GLY A 34 2.40 9.81 -0.38
CA GLY A 34 3.78 10.28 -0.27
C GLY A 34 4.50 9.78 0.99
N VAL A 35 3.95 8.77 1.68
CA VAL A 35 4.49 8.22 2.93
C VAL A 35 4.29 6.70 2.98
N PHE A 36 5.37 5.96 3.24
CA PHE A 36 5.38 4.54 3.54
C PHE A 36 5.49 4.33 5.05
N LYS A 37 4.34 4.13 5.72
CA LYS A 37 4.28 3.92 7.18
C LYS A 37 4.62 2.48 7.54
N VAL A 38 5.65 2.29 8.38
CA VAL A 38 6.08 0.97 8.86
C VAL A 38 5.99 0.94 10.39
N GLY A 39 5.29 -0.05 10.93
CA GLY A 39 5.23 -0.30 12.38
C GLY A 39 6.26 -1.36 12.80
N THR A 40 6.94 -1.13 13.92
CA THR A 40 7.92 -2.06 14.50
C THR A 40 8.05 -1.84 16.01
N GLU A 41 8.60 -2.82 16.73
CA GLU A 41 8.75 -2.83 18.18
C GLU A 41 9.79 -1.85 18.74
N GLY A 42 10.89 -1.56 18.03
CA GLY A 42 11.90 -0.59 18.45
C GLY A 42 12.70 -0.96 19.72
N THR A 43 12.70 -2.24 20.10
CA THR A 43 13.38 -2.76 21.30
C THR A 43 14.21 -4.02 21.05
N TYR A 44 14.35 -4.44 19.78
CA TYR A 44 15.02 -5.67 19.40
C TYR A 44 16.23 -5.41 18.48
N ALA A 45 17.37 -5.11 19.12
CA ALA A 45 18.64 -4.97 18.40
C ALA A 45 19.11 -6.33 17.81
N PRO A 46 19.72 -6.35 16.61
CA PRO A 46 20.08 -5.22 15.76
C PRO A 46 19.01 -4.81 14.73
N PHE A 47 17.79 -5.36 14.81
CA PHE A 47 16.76 -5.22 13.78
C PHE A 47 16.01 -3.90 13.89
N THR A 48 15.42 -3.61 15.05
CA THR A 48 14.80 -2.32 15.37
C THR A 48 15.06 -1.94 16.82
N TYR A 49 15.70 -0.80 17.05
CA TYR A 49 16.05 -0.33 18.39
C TYR A 49 16.29 1.17 18.41
N HIS A 50 16.27 1.78 19.58
CA HIS A 50 16.64 3.17 19.74
C HIS A 50 18.13 3.28 20.07
N ASP A 51 18.88 4.10 19.32
CA ASP A 51 20.29 4.36 19.61
C ASP A 51 20.48 5.35 20.77
N ALA A 52 21.73 5.73 21.06
CA ALA A 52 22.05 6.67 22.12
C ALA A 52 21.45 8.09 21.92
N SER A 53 21.09 8.45 20.69
CA SER A 53 20.39 9.71 20.39
C SER A 53 18.87 9.60 20.58
N GLY A 54 18.35 8.38 20.80
CA GLY A 54 16.92 8.09 20.84
C GLY A 54 16.31 7.91 19.45
N ALA A 55 17.12 7.82 18.39
CA ALA A 55 16.63 7.57 17.04
C ALA A 55 16.31 6.08 16.85
N LEU A 56 15.16 5.78 16.23
CA LEU A 56 14.84 4.42 15.81
C LEU A 56 15.74 4.02 14.62
N VAL A 57 16.55 2.99 14.83
CA VAL A 57 17.57 2.48 13.91
C VAL A 57 17.54 0.94 13.87
N GLY A 58 18.36 0.36 12.98
CA GLY A 58 18.53 -1.08 12.85
C GLY A 58 18.29 -1.57 11.43
N PHE A 59 18.55 -2.85 11.20
CA PHE A 59 18.51 -3.47 9.87
C PHE A 59 17.16 -3.31 9.17
N ASP A 60 16.05 -3.59 9.87
CA ASP A 60 14.70 -3.48 9.27
C ASP A 60 14.31 -2.02 9.02
N VAL A 61 14.81 -1.09 9.86
CA VAL A 61 14.61 0.35 9.67
C VAL A 61 15.34 0.83 8.41
N GLU A 62 16.56 0.35 8.16
CA GLU A 62 17.31 0.68 6.95
C GLU A 62 16.65 0.12 5.69
N ILE A 63 16.11 -1.10 5.76
CA ILE A 63 15.33 -1.68 4.66
C ILE A 63 14.08 -0.84 4.37
N ALA A 64 13.33 -0.46 5.40
CA ALA A 64 12.13 0.37 5.24
C ALA A 64 12.45 1.71 4.56
N LYS A 65 13.54 2.37 4.99
CA LYS A 65 14.03 3.62 4.38
C LYS A 65 14.43 3.41 2.91
N ALA A 66 15.16 2.34 2.59
CA ALA A 66 15.56 2.05 1.21
C ALA A 66 14.36 1.74 0.29
N ILE A 67 13.32 1.08 0.81
CA ILE A 67 12.07 0.87 0.07
C ILE A 67 11.38 2.20 -0.20
N ALA A 68 11.22 3.05 0.82
CA ALA A 68 10.59 4.37 0.67
C ALA A 68 11.33 5.25 -0.34
N GLU A 69 12.66 5.25 -0.31
CA GLU A 69 13.51 5.97 -1.28
C GLU A 69 13.23 5.49 -2.71
N ARG A 70 13.23 4.17 -2.95
CA ARG A 70 12.91 3.60 -4.29
C ARG A 70 11.49 3.90 -4.75
N LEU A 71 10.56 4.06 -3.82
CA LEU A 71 9.18 4.46 -4.10
C LEU A 71 9.01 5.97 -4.29
N GLY A 72 10.03 6.78 -3.96
CA GLY A 72 9.96 8.24 -4.02
C GLY A 72 9.07 8.85 -2.94
N VAL A 73 8.97 8.21 -1.77
CA VAL A 73 8.12 8.61 -0.65
C VAL A 73 8.91 8.74 0.65
N LYS A 74 8.33 9.33 1.69
CA LYS A 74 8.93 9.37 3.04
C LYS A 74 8.72 8.05 3.78
N ALA A 75 9.68 7.63 4.58
CA ALA A 75 9.51 6.62 5.62
C ALA A 75 9.26 7.28 6.97
#